data_AF-C3XIC1-F1
#
_entry.id   AF-C3XIC1-F1
#
_cell.length_a   1.000
_cell.length_b   1.000
_cell.length_c   1.000
_cell.angle_alpha   90.00
_cell.angle_beta   90.00
_cell.angle_gamma   90.00
#
_symmetry.space_group_name_H-M   'P 1'
#
loop_
_entity.id
_entity.type
_entity.pdbx_description
1 polymer ?
#
loop_
_entity_poly.entity_id
_entity_poly.type
_entity_poly.pdbx_seq_one_letter_code
_entity_poly.pdbx_strand_id
1 'polypeptide(L)'
;MKKLILAGLLSIGVASMAFADENDIRIYKNMAKQANTLISACNTQSCKNFITEIKEVSAWLEKAEPHRDKDDEKSKTKDKYYTNNAIQVMKKACASFKKLDTKDTNALAKKIDYEEVEDSIMKTCPMIESGFADLLMGIGSATTGK
;
A
#
# COMPACT_ATOMS: atom_id res chain seq x y z
N MET A 1 29.20 -5.90 -25.72
CA MET A 1 27.80 -6.13 -26.19
C MET A 1 27.23 -7.24 -25.31
N LYS A 2 26.26 -7.05 -24.42
CA LYS A 2 24.99 -6.32 -24.48
C LYS A 2 24.70 -5.65 -23.12
N LYS A 3 24.68 -4.31 -23.09
CA LYS A 3 23.96 -3.53 -22.06
C LYS A 3 22.54 -3.37 -22.60
N LEU A 4 21.68 -4.33 -22.33
CA LEU A 4 20.25 -4.27 -22.65
C LEU A 4 19.56 -4.99 -21.49
N ILE A 5 18.41 -4.47 -21.08
CA ILE A 5 17.65 -4.79 -19.85
C ILE A 5 18.09 -3.98 -18.61
N LEU A 6 18.06 -2.64 -18.70
CA LEU A 6 17.84 -1.82 -17.49
C LEU A 6 17.04 -0.53 -17.75
N ALA A 7 16.62 -0.28 -18.99
CA ALA A 7 15.80 0.88 -19.33
C ALA A 7 14.28 0.60 -19.29
N GLY A 8 13.86 -0.67 -19.19
CA GLY A 8 12.45 -1.06 -19.11
C GLY A 8 11.85 -1.06 -17.70
N LEU A 9 12.65 -0.76 -16.68
CA LEU A 9 12.25 -0.74 -15.26
C LEU A 9 12.08 0.69 -14.70
N LEU A 10 12.41 1.72 -15.50
CA LEU A 10 12.46 3.12 -15.03
C LEU A 10 11.10 3.84 -15.04
N SER A 11 10.05 3.21 -15.56
CA SER A 11 8.69 3.78 -15.60
C SER A 11 7.73 3.11 -14.62
N ILE A 12 8.20 2.19 -13.77
CA ILE A 12 7.37 1.63 -12.71
C ILE A 12 7.36 2.66 -11.58
N GLY A 13 6.22 3.32 -11.37
CA GLY A 13 6.03 4.32 -10.30
C GLY A 13 6.44 3.76 -8.94
N VAL A 14 6.90 4.64 -8.03
CA VAL A 14 7.54 4.19 -6.78
C VAL A 14 6.53 3.44 -5.88
N ALA A 15 5.26 3.81 -5.98
CA ALA A 15 4.18 3.08 -5.34
C ALA A 15 4.04 1.62 -5.84
N SER A 16 4.23 1.37 -7.13
CA SER A 16 4.12 0.02 -7.71
C SER A 16 5.31 -0.88 -7.32
N MET A 17 6.40 -0.29 -6.82
CA MET A 17 7.52 -1.03 -6.22
C MET A 17 7.34 -1.25 -4.71
N ALA A 18 6.59 -0.38 -4.02
CA ALA A 18 6.39 -0.44 -2.57
C ALA A 18 5.12 -1.21 -2.15
N PHE A 19 4.09 -1.22 -2.99
CA PHE A 19 2.86 -1.98 -2.84
C PHE A 19 2.84 -3.05 -3.94
N ALA A 20 2.53 -4.29 -3.59
CA ALA A 20 2.66 -5.41 -4.52
C ALA A 20 1.63 -5.29 -5.66
N ASP A 21 2.06 -4.86 -6.85
CA ASP A 21 1.21 -4.84 -8.06
C ASP A 21 -0.04 -3.92 -7.94
N GLU A 22 -0.60 -3.49 -9.09
CA GLU A 22 -1.85 -2.73 -9.17
C GLU A 22 -3.06 -3.47 -8.57
N ASN A 23 -3.02 -4.80 -8.54
CA ASN A 23 -4.06 -5.64 -7.94
C ASN A 23 -4.20 -5.41 -6.42
N ASP A 24 -3.11 -5.29 -5.66
CA ASP A 24 -3.20 -5.02 -4.22
C ASP A 24 -3.78 -3.62 -3.97
N ILE A 25 -3.39 -2.64 -4.79
CA ILE A 25 -3.93 -1.27 -4.72
C ILE A 25 -5.44 -1.27 -4.98
N ARG A 26 -5.90 -2.07 -5.95
CA ARG A 26 -7.33 -2.27 -6.23
C ARG A 26 -8.07 -2.87 -5.03
N ILE A 27 -7.48 -3.85 -4.36
CA ILE A 27 -8.06 -4.50 -3.16
C ILE A 27 -8.23 -3.45 -2.03
N TYR A 28 -7.19 -2.66 -1.74
CA TYR A 28 -7.27 -1.61 -0.71
C TYR A 28 -8.33 -0.56 -1.03
N LYS A 29 -8.45 -0.15 -2.30
CA LYS A 29 -9.50 0.77 -2.77
C LYS A 29 -10.90 0.19 -2.59
N ASN A 30 -11.09 -1.09 -2.90
CA ASN A 30 -12.37 -1.76 -2.74
C ASN A 30 -12.78 -1.88 -1.27
N MET A 31 -11.82 -2.16 -0.38
CA MET A 31 -12.06 -2.11 1.06
C MET A 31 -12.38 -0.69 1.53
N ALA A 32 -11.65 0.32 1.07
CA ALA A 32 -11.84 1.72 1.46
C ALA A 32 -13.25 2.23 1.12
N LYS A 33 -13.80 1.83 -0.03
CA LYS A 33 -15.20 2.14 -0.44
C LYS A 33 -16.23 1.59 0.54
N GLN A 34 -15.94 0.46 1.18
CA GLN A 34 -16.83 -0.23 2.11
C GLN A 34 -16.46 0.02 3.58
N ALA A 35 -15.48 0.89 3.85
CA ALA A 35 -14.86 1.01 5.17
C ALA A 35 -15.86 1.28 6.30
N ASN A 36 -16.86 2.14 6.09
CA ASN A 36 -17.85 2.43 7.13
C ASN A 36 -18.67 1.17 7.49
N THR A 37 -19.09 0.40 6.49
CA THR A 37 -19.82 -0.87 6.69
C THR A 37 -18.96 -1.92 7.39
N LEU A 38 -17.67 -2.01 7.02
CA LEU A 38 -16.73 -2.95 7.61
C LEU A 38 -16.38 -2.58 9.05
N ILE A 39 -16.18 -1.29 9.36
CA ILE A 39 -15.96 -0.78 10.72
C ILE A 39 -17.15 -1.09 11.62
N SER A 40 -18.38 -0.98 11.11
CA SER A 40 -19.58 -1.34 11.87
C SER A 40 -19.71 -2.85 12.11
N ALA A 41 -19.09 -3.69 11.28
CA ALA A 41 -19.06 -5.14 11.45
C ALA A 41 -17.95 -5.62 12.41
N CYS A 42 -16.93 -4.79 12.67
CA CYS A 42 -15.81 -5.11 13.55
C CYS A 42 -16.22 -5.22 15.03
N ASN A 43 -15.74 -6.27 15.70
CA ASN A 43 -15.98 -6.51 17.12
C ASN A 43 -14.90 -5.87 18.01
N THR A 44 -13.66 -5.80 17.52
CA THR A 44 -12.55 -5.23 18.28
C THR A 44 -12.13 -3.84 17.77
N GLN A 45 -11.38 -3.11 18.60
CA GLN A 45 -10.77 -1.85 18.18
C GLN A 45 -9.66 -2.07 17.14
N SER A 46 -8.92 -3.19 17.22
CA SER A 46 -7.89 -3.55 16.24
C SER A 46 -8.48 -3.71 14.83
N CYS A 47 -9.65 -4.34 14.71
CA CYS A 47 -10.37 -4.43 13.43
C CYS A 47 -10.79 -3.06 12.90
N LYS A 48 -11.35 -2.20 13.75
CA LYS A 48 -11.74 -0.85 13.35
C LYS A 48 -10.53 -0.02 12.89
N ASN A 49 -9.41 -0.14 13.62
CA ASN A 49 -8.15 0.52 13.27
C ASN A 49 -7.64 0.00 11.93
N PHE A 50 -7.56 -1.32 11.74
CA PHE A 50 -7.13 -1.93 10.48
C PHE A 50 -7.91 -1.39 9.28
N ILE A 51 -9.25 -1.40 9.33
CA ILE A 51 -10.06 -0.90 8.22
C ILE A 51 -9.87 0.61 8.01
N THR A 52 -9.75 1.38 9.09
CA THR A 52 -9.50 2.84 9.01
C THR A 52 -8.14 3.14 8.38
N GLU A 53 -7.12 2.39 8.75
CA GLU A 53 -5.76 2.50 8.22
C GLU A 53 -5.71 2.12 6.75
N ILE A 54 -6.37 1.04 6.32
CA ILE A 54 -6.47 0.67 4.89
C ILE A 54 -7.20 1.75 4.08
N LYS A 55 -8.27 2.34 4.65
CA LYS A 55 -8.94 3.48 4.02
C LYS A 55 -7.99 4.67 3.83
N GLU A 56 -7.15 4.95 4.82
CA GLU A 56 -6.17 6.01 4.75
C GLU A 56 -5.02 5.69 3.76
N VAL A 57 -4.54 4.44 3.71
CA VAL A 57 -3.60 3.97 2.68
C VAL A 57 -4.16 4.25 1.28
N SER A 58 -5.40 3.84 1.03
CA SER A 58 -6.08 4.09 -0.26
C SER A 58 -6.13 5.58 -0.60
N ALA A 59 -6.47 6.44 0.36
CA ALA A 59 -6.54 7.89 0.13
C ALA A 59 -5.18 8.51 -0.21
N TRP A 60 -4.09 8.00 0.35
CA TRP A 60 -2.73 8.42 -0.02
C TRP A 60 -2.34 7.92 -1.41
N LEU A 61 -2.67 6.67 -1.76
CA LEU A 61 -2.39 6.11 -3.07
C LEU A 61 -3.18 6.83 -4.19
N GLU A 62 -4.43 7.21 -3.95
CA GLU A 62 -5.22 8.03 -4.89
C GLU A 62 -4.60 9.41 -5.15
N LYS A 63 -3.94 10.01 -4.15
CA LYS A 63 -3.19 11.26 -4.34
C LYS A 63 -1.90 11.04 -5.13
N ALA A 64 -1.30 9.86 -5.03
CA ALA A 64 -0.08 9.50 -5.76
C ALA A 64 -0.37 9.24 -7.25
N GLU A 65 -1.49 8.62 -7.57
CA GLU A 65 -1.85 8.16 -8.93
C GLU A 65 -1.68 9.20 -10.04
N PRO A 66 -2.15 10.46 -9.93
CA PRO A 66 -1.97 11.47 -10.97
C PRO A 66 -0.52 11.87 -11.27
N HIS A 67 0.43 11.37 -10.47
CA HIS A 67 1.85 11.70 -10.55
C HIS A 67 2.74 10.52 -10.96
N ARG A 68 2.24 9.27 -10.92
CA ARG A 68 3.05 8.05 -11.09
C ARG A 68 3.72 7.94 -12.47
N ASP A 69 2.97 8.22 -13.52
CA ASP A 69 3.44 8.03 -14.91
C ASP A 69 4.12 9.28 -15.49
N LYS A 70 4.29 10.32 -14.65
CA LYS A 70 4.87 11.59 -15.08
C LYS A 70 6.37 11.59 -14.81
N ASP A 71 7.14 11.83 -15.86
CA ASP A 71 8.60 11.80 -15.81
C ASP A 71 9.22 13.10 -15.23
N ASP A 72 8.41 14.13 -14.99
CA ASP A 72 8.88 15.40 -14.42
C ASP A 72 9.24 15.28 -12.93
N GLU A 73 10.30 15.98 -12.53
CA GLU A 73 10.85 15.90 -11.17
C GLU A 73 9.84 16.29 -10.08
N LYS A 74 8.95 17.24 -10.38
CA LYS A 74 7.90 17.69 -9.45
C LYS A 74 6.87 16.58 -9.23
N SER A 75 6.44 15.89 -10.27
CA SER A 75 5.54 14.74 -10.15
C SER A 75 6.20 13.58 -9.43
N LYS A 76 7.46 13.24 -9.75
CA LYS A 76 8.22 12.22 -9.01
C LYS A 76 8.34 12.52 -7.52
N THR A 77 8.59 13.77 -7.17
CA THR A 77 8.65 14.22 -5.77
C THR A 77 7.31 14.05 -5.06
N LYS A 78 6.20 14.36 -5.74
CA LYS A 78 4.85 14.19 -5.19
C LYS A 78 4.45 12.73 -5.06
N ASP A 79 4.69 11.91 -6.09
CA ASP A 79 4.46 10.45 -6.03
C ASP A 79 5.22 9.85 -4.85
N LYS A 80 6.50 10.20 -4.70
CA LYS A 80 7.33 9.76 -3.57
C LYS A 80 6.76 10.20 -2.23
N TYR A 81 6.35 11.46 -2.10
CA TYR A 81 5.76 11.97 -0.86
C TYR A 81 4.48 11.23 -0.48
N TYR A 82 3.54 11.07 -1.40
CA TYR A 82 2.27 10.40 -1.12
C TYR A 82 2.45 8.90 -0.85
N THR A 83 3.32 8.24 -1.61
CA THR A 83 3.68 6.84 -1.41
C THR A 83 4.34 6.61 -0.04
N ASN A 84 5.22 7.51 0.41
CA ASN A 84 5.82 7.43 1.75
C ASN A 84 4.77 7.50 2.86
N ASN A 85 3.78 8.39 2.72
CA ASN A 85 2.70 8.48 3.71
C ASN A 85 1.85 7.20 3.69
N ALA A 86 1.54 6.67 2.50
CA ALA A 86 0.85 5.38 2.36
C ALA A 86 1.62 4.25 3.07
N ILE A 87 2.95 4.15 2.89
CA ILE A 87 3.82 3.15 3.54
C ILE A 87 3.74 3.27 5.06
N GLN A 88 3.82 4.49 5.61
CA GLN A 88 3.75 4.70 7.05
C GLN A 88 2.40 4.28 7.65
N VAL A 89 1.31 4.53 6.94
CA VAL A 89 -0.01 4.08 7.37
C VAL A 89 -0.14 2.56 7.21
N MET A 90 0.41 1.99 6.14
CA MET A 90 0.42 0.55 5.91
C MET A 90 1.19 -0.20 7.00
N LYS A 91 2.29 0.34 7.52
CA LYS A 91 2.99 -0.20 8.71
C LYS A 91 2.03 -0.35 9.91
N LYS A 92 1.14 0.62 10.12
CA LYS A 92 0.11 0.56 11.17
C LYS A 92 -0.95 -0.48 10.84
N ALA A 93 -1.44 -0.49 9.59
CA ALA A 93 -2.40 -1.49 9.10
C ALA A 93 -1.89 -2.91 9.32
N CYS A 94 -0.63 -3.20 9.03
CA CYS A 94 0.02 -4.49 9.28
C CYS A 94 0.04 -4.86 10.77
N ALA A 95 0.33 -3.91 11.64
CA ALA A 95 0.32 -4.13 13.09
C ALA A 95 -1.09 -4.36 13.64
N SER A 96 -2.11 -3.69 13.09
CA SER A 96 -3.52 -3.90 13.43
C SER A 96 -4.04 -5.24 12.89
N PHE A 97 -3.66 -5.59 11.66
CA PHE A 97 -4.01 -6.85 11.01
C PHE A 97 -3.54 -8.07 11.82
N LYS A 98 -2.29 -8.06 12.30
CA LYS A 98 -1.73 -9.13 13.15
C LYS A 98 -2.46 -9.32 14.49
N LYS A 99 -3.33 -8.38 14.88
CA LYS A 99 -4.12 -8.41 16.12
C LYS A 99 -5.59 -8.74 15.88
N LEU A 100 -5.99 -9.04 14.63
CA LEU A 100 -7.35 -9.48 14.34
C LEU A 100 -7.55 -10.86 14.96
N ASP A 101 -8.69 -11.03 15.63
CA ASP A 101 -9.09 -12.33 16.16
C ASP A 101 -10.03 -13.05 15.18
N THR A 102 -10.31 -14.32 15.45
CA THR A 102 -11.19 -15.14 14.63
C THR A 102 -12.63 -14.60 14.54
N LYS A 103 -13.08 -13.78 15.49
CA LYS A 103 -14.43 -13.18 15.42
C LYS A 103 -14.44 -12.03 14.42
N ASP A 104 -13.40 -11.22 14.40
CA ASP A 104 -13.21 -10.15 13.42
C ASP A 104 -13.03 -10.70 12.01
N THR A 105 -12.17 -11.72 11.82
CA THR A 105 -11.97 -12.31 10.48
C THR A 105 -13.27 -12.89 9.92
N ASN A 106 -14.02 -13.64 10.74
CA ASN A 106 -15.33 -14.17 10.36
C ASN A 106 -16.38 -13.08 10.07
N ALA A 107 -16.33 -11.95 10.77
CA ALA A 107 -17.25 -10.84 10.53
C ALA A 107 -16.93 -10.14 9.20
N LEU A 108 -15.65 -9.94 8.89
CA LEU A 108 -15.19 -9.35 7.64
C LEU A 108 -15.44 -10.27 6.44
N ALA A 109 -15.17 -11.57 6.56
CA ALA A 109 -15.41 -12.57 5.51
C ALA A 109 -16.88 -12.67 5.05
N LYS A 110 -17.83 -12.22 5.86
CA LYS A 110 -19.26 -12.13 5.47
C LYS A 110 -19.59 -10.91 4.60
N LYS A 111 -18.65 -9.97 4.47
CA LYS A 111 -18.86 -8.67 3.81
C LYS A 111 -17.97 -8.49 2.60
N ILE A 112 -16.78 -9.06 2.62
CA ILE A 112 -15.77 -8.96 1.56
C ILE A 112 -15.13 -10.31 1.33
N ASP A 113 -14.46 -10.44 0.18
CA ASP A 113 -13.50 -11.51 -0.04
C ASP A 113 -12.30 -11.30 0.89
N TYR A 114 -12.40 -11.87 2.09
CA TYR A 114 -11.38 -11.71 3.12
C TYR A 114 -10.10 -12.48 2.77
N GLU A 115 -10.20 -13.58 2.02
CA GLU A 115 -9.04 -14.34 1.57
C GLU A 115 -8.21 -13.51 0.58
N GLU A 116 -8.84 -12.83 -0.39
CA GLU A 116 -8.15 -11.92 -1.32
C GLU A 116 -7.45 -10.77 -0.55
N VAL A 117 -8.11 -10.23 0.46
CA VAL A 117 -7.53 -9.18 1.33
C VAL A 117 -6.37 -9.70 2.15
N GLU A 118 -6.55 -10.84 2.82
CA GLU A 118 -5.54 -11.45 3.67
C GLU A 118 -4.27 -11.77 2.87
N ASP A 119 -4.42 -12.37 1.68
CA ASP A 119 -3.30 -12.65 0.79
C ASP A 119 -2.55 -11.39 0.36
N SER A 120 -3.27 -10.32 0.02
CA SER A 120 -2.70 -9.03 -0.36
C SER A 120 -1.91 -8.40 0.79
N ILE A 121 -2.49 -8.40 1.99
CA ILE A 121 -1.85 -7.88 3.21
C ILE A 121 -0.63 -8.73 3.59
N MET A 122 -0.72 -10.06 3.53
CA MET A 122 0.39 -10.97 3.83
C MET A 122 1.54 -10.86 2.84
N LYS A 123 1.29 -10.43 1.59
CA LYS A 123 2.35 -10.10 0.62
C LYS A 123 2.96 -8.73 0.90
N THR A 124 2.12 -7.72 1.14
CA THR A 124 2.58 -6.33 1.29
C THR A 124 3.30 -6.10 2.63
N CYS A 125 2.80 -6.66 3.74
CA CYS A 125 3.35 -6.39 5.07
C CYS A 125 4.83 -6.78 5.23
N PRO A 126 5.31 -7.95 4.79
CA PRO A 126 6.73 -8.28 4.85
C PRO A 126 7.62 -7.31 4.04
N MET A 127 7.15 -6.82 2.89
CA MET A 127 7.91 -5.85 2.08
C MET A 127 8.04 -4.49 2.78
N ILE A 128 6.96 -4.07 3.45
CA ILE A 128 6.89 -2.81 4.20
C ILE A 128 7.70 -2.90 5.50
N GLU A 129 7.62 -4.01 6.23
CA GLU A 129 8.29 -4.22 7.52
C GLU A 129 9.78 -4.52 7.39
N SER A 130 10.22 -5.15 6.30
CA SER A 130 11.65 -5.41 6.02
C SER A 130 12.46 -4.16 5.70
N GLY A 131 11.80 -2.99 5.58
CA GLY A 131 12.45 -1.75 5.14
C GLY A 131 12.82 -1.75 3.66
N PHE A 132 12.45 -2.79 2.90
CA PHE A 132 12.67 -2.85 1.46
C PHE A 132 11.95 -1.71 0.74
N ALA A 133 10.71 -1.41 1.15
CA ALA A 133 9.99 -0.23 0.65
C ALA A 133 10.74 1.07 0.94
N ASP A 134 11.25 1.27 2.17
CA ASP A 134 12.03 2.46 2.53
C ASP A 134 13.33 2.55 1.70
N LEU A 135 13.95 1.42 1.38
CA LEU A 135 15.15 1.32 0.56
C LEU A 135 14.87 1.70 -0.91
N LEU A 136 13.76 1.23 -1.48
CA LEU A 136 13.32 1.64 -2.82
C LEU A 136 13.02 3.14 -2.90
N MET A 137 12.40 3.70 -1.87
CA MET A 137 12.16 5.15 -1.74
C MET A 137 13.48 5.93 -1.59
N GLY A 138 14.49 5.35 -0.95
CA GLY A 138 15.80 5.94 -0.70
C GLY A 138 16.72 5.95 -1.92
N ILE A 139 16.72 4.90 -2.75
CA ILE A 139 17.56 4.81 -3.95
C ILE A 139 17.20 5.90 -4.97
N GLY A 140 15.92 6.26 -5.10
CA GLY A 140 15.50 7.40 -5.92
C GLY A 140 16.00 8.77 -5.45
N SER A 141 16.61 8.86 -4.25
CA SER A 141 17.26 10.08 -3.74
C SER A 141 18.77 10.10 -3.96
N ALA A 142 19.40 8.97 -4.26
CA ALA A 142 20.85 8.85 -4.38
C ALA A 142 21.37 9.10 -5.81
N THR A 143 20.49 9.15 -6.81
CA THR A 143 20.85 9.45 -8.21
C THR A 143 20.74 10.94 -8.59
N THR A 144 20.35 11.83 -7.68
CA THR A 144 20.55 13.28 -7.83
C THR A 144 21.81 13.69 -7.06
N GLY A 145 22.95 13.12 -7.44
CA GLY A 145 24.25 13.47 -6.91
C GLY A 145 25.07 14.22 -7.96
N LYS A 146 25.00 15.55 -7.93
CA LYS A 146 25.81 16.54 -8.67
C LYS A 146 25.67 16.60 -10.20
#